data_AF-A0A140T8U2-F1
#
_entry.id   AF-A0A140T8U2-F1
#
_cell.length_a   1.000
_cell.length_b   1.000
_cell.length_c   1.000
_cell.angle_alpha   90.00
_cell.angle_beta   90.00
_cell.angle_gamma   90.00
#
_symmetry.space_group_name_H-M   'P 1'
#
loop_
_entity.id
_entity.type
_entity.pdbx_description
1 polymer ?
#
loop_
_entity_poly.entity_id
_entity_poly.type
_entity_poly.pdbx_seq_one_letter_code
_entity_poly.pdbx_strand_id
1 'polypeptide(L)' 'MFARHAKRSTVTTEDVKLLARRNNSLLKYITEKNEEIAQLNLKGKAKKKRKPEDESRSSRESMAEELDGAEELQSES' A
#
# COMPACT_ATOMS: atom_id res chain seq x y z
N MET A 1 -2.26 1.83 18.08
CA MET A 1 -2.02 2.52 16.79
C MET A 1 -3.33 3.09 16.27
N PHE A 2 -3.31 4.28 15.65
CA PHE A 2 -4.51 5.07 15.28
C PHE A 2 -5.40 4.40 14.22
N ALA A 3 -4.83 3.80 13.17
CA ALA A 3 -5.61 3.10 12.15
C ALA A 3 -6.50 1.99 12.75
N ARG A 4 -5.92 1.16 13.64
CA ARG A 4 -6.64 0.08 14.33
C ARG A 4 -7.75 0.60 15.25
N HIS A 5 -7.56 1.78 15.86
CA HIS A 5 -8.60 2.43 16.66
C HIS A 5 -9.82 2.81 15.81
N ALA A 6 -9.60 3.20 14.55
CA ALA A 6 -10.65 3.43 13.57
C ALA A 6 -11.10 2.14 12.83
N LYS A 7 -10.75 0.95 13.34
CA LYS A 7 -11.03 -0.36 12.70
C LYS A 7 -10.50 -0.49 11.26
N ARG A 8 -9.44 0.25 10.93
CA ARG A 8 -8.73 0.18 9.64
C ARG A 8 -7.41 -0.58 9.80
N SER A 9 -7.06 -1.37 8.80
CA SER A 9 -5.71 -1.93 8.64
C SER A 9 -4.79 -0.96 7.87
N THR A 10 -5.37 -0.17 6.96
CA THR A 10 -4.64 0.84 6.18
C THR A 10 -4.51 2.15 6.95
N VAL A 11 -3.26 2.63 7.05
CA VAL A 11 -2.92 3.94 7.63
C VAL A 11 -3.34 5.07 6.69
N THR A 12 -3.96 6.11 7.25
CA THR A 12 -4.41 7.30 6.51
C THR A 12 -3.64 8.55 6.93
N THR A 13 -3.86 9.64 6.20
CA THR A 13 -3.26 10.95 6.48
C THR A 13 -3.65 11.51 7.84
N GLU A 14 -4.86 11.21 8.31
CA GLU A 14 -5.35 11.61 9.63
C GLU A 14 -4.59 10.92 10.76
N ASP A 15 -4.22 9.65 10.57
CA ASP A 15 -3.40 8.93 11.54
C ASP A 15 -2.00 9.57 11.69
N VAL A 16 -1.44 10.07 10.58
CA VAL A 16 -0.13 10.75 10.54
C VAL A 16 -0.21 12.13 11.17
N LYS A 17 -1.27 12.91 10.86
CA LYS A 17 -1.52 14.20 11.52
C LYS A 17 -1.64 14.04 13.04
N LEU A 18 -2.35 13.00 13.48
CA LEU A 18 -2.52 12.71 14.91
C LEU A 18 -1.22 12.27 15.59
N LEU A 19 -0.30 11.62 14.85
CA LEU A 19 1.03 11.30 15.35
C LEU A 19 1.90 12.56 15.53
N ALA A 20 1.83 13.51 14.60
CA ALA A 20 2.62 14.74 14.61
C ALA A 20 2.12 15.80 15.60
N ARG A 21 0.94 15.62 16.20
CA ARG A 21 0.25 16.61 17.05
C ARG A 21 1.07 17.19 18.21
N ARG A 22 2.14 16.52 18.63
CA ARG A 22 2.99 16.96 19.76
C ARG A 22 3.84 18.18 19.43
N ASN A 23 4.14 18.40 18.14
CA ASN A 23 4.92 19.54 17.68
C ASN A 23 4.08 20.33 16.66
N ASN A 24 3.68 21.54 17.04
CA ASN A 24 2.82 22.40 16.22
C ASN A 24 3.48 22.85 14.90
N SER A 25 4.79 23.12 14.92
CA SER A 25 5.53 23.48 13.70
C SER A 25 5.55 22.30 12.72
N LEU A 26 5.81 21.09 13.23
CA LEU A 26 5.78 19.87 12.44
C LEU A 26 4.37 19.54 11.92
N LEU A 27 3.34 19.72 12.76
CA LEU A 27 1.95 19.51 12.37
C LEU A 27 1.53 20.43 11.22
N LYS A 28 1.92 21.71 11.28
CA LYS A 28 1.67 22.68 10.21
C LYS A 28 2.34 22.26 8.90
N TYR A 29 3.62 21.92 8.96
CA TYR A 29 4.37 21.47 7.79
C TYR A 29 3.77 20.21 7.15
N ILE A 30 3.42 19.21 7.95
CA ILE A 30 2.80 17.97 7.46
C ILE A 30 1.45 18.23 6.81
N THR A 31 0.65 19.15 7.36
CA THR A 31 -0.65 19.51 6.79
C THR A 31 -0.49 20.19 5.43
N GLU A 32 0.42 21.14 5.32
CA GLU A 32 0.76 21.81 4.05
C GLU A 32 1.22 20.80 2.99
N LYS A 33 2.16 19.90 3.33
CA LYS A 33 2.61 18.85 2.41
C LYS A 33 1.50 17.87 2.02
N ASN A 34 0.56 17.59 2.92
CA ASN A 34 -0.57 16.73 2.62
C ASN A 34 -1.48 17.34 1.54
N GLU A 35 -1.73 18.65 1.61
CA GLU A 35 -2.51 19.39 0.62
C GLU A 35 -1.82 19.43 -0.74
N GLU A 36 -0.50 19.69 -0.77
CA GLU A 36 0.31 19.64 -2.00
C GLU A 36 0.18 18.26 -2.69
N ILE A 37 0.34 17.17 -1.94
CA ILE A 37 0.23 15.81 -2.45
C ILE A 37 -1.20 15.51 -2.91
N ALA A 38 -2.22 15.99 -2.20
CA ALA A 38 -3.62 15.82 -2.59
C ALA A 38 -3.90 16.46 -3.97
N GLN A 39 -3.40 17.68 -4.20
CA GLN A 39 -3.51 18.36 -5.49
C GLN A 39 -2.79 17.59 -6.61
N LEU A 40 -1.58 17.07 -6.35
CA LEU A 40 -0.84 16.25 -7.30
C LEU A 40 -1.58 14.97 -7.65
N ASN A 41 -2.16 14.30 -6.66
CA ASN A 41 -2.96 13.09 -6.87
C ASN A 41 -4.19 13.39 -7.74
N LEU A 42 -4.91 14.49 -7.49
CA LEU A 42 -6.03 14.91 -8.34
C LEU A 42 -5.59 15.15 -9.80
N LYS A 43 -4.48 15.86 -10.00
CA LYS A 43 -3.89 16.10 -11.33
C LYS A 43 -3.47 14.79 -12.02
N GLY A 44 -2.97 13.81 -11.27
CA GLY A 44 -2.65 12.47 -11.77
C GLY A 44 -3.89 11.65 -12.16
N LYS A 45 -4.98 11.74 -11.39
CA LYS A 45 -6.26 11.08 -11.73
C LYS A 45 -6.91 11.66 -12.97
N ALA A 46 -6.72 12.96 -13.25
CA ALA A 46 -7.16 13.58 -14.51
C ALA A 46 -6.42 13.01 -15.74
N LYS A 47 -5.14 12.64 -15.59
CA LYS A 47 -4.35 11.99 -16.67
C LYS A 47 -4.73 10.52 -16.90
N LYS A 48 -5.26 9.82 -15.88
CA LYS A 48 -5.74 8.43 -16.04
C LYS A 48 -7.05 8.33 -16.85
N LYS A 49 -7.82 9.42 -17.01
CA LYS A 49 -8.99 9.46 -17.90
C LYS A 49 -8.63 9.58 -19.40
N ARG A 50 -7.34 9.57 -19.76
CA ARG A 50 -6.85 9.59 -21.15
C ARG A 50 -6.20 8.27 -21.58
N LYS A 51 -6.84 7.13 -21.30
CA LYS A 51 -6.72 5.91 -22.11
C LYS A 51 -8.09 5.23 -22.22
N PRO A 52 -8.65 5.04 -23.43
CA PRO A 52 -9.71 4.06 -23.63
C PRO A 52 -9.12 2.65 -23.52
N GLU A 53 -9.94 1.76 -22.96
CA GLU A 53 -10.09 0.32 -23.16
C GLU A 53 -8.92 -0.57 -23.63
N ASP A 54 -8.92 -1.78 -23.06
CA ASP A 54 -8.36 -3.03 -23.60
C ASP A 54 -6.93 -3.44 -23.21
N GLU A 55 -6.76 -3.98 -21.99
CA GLU A 55 -5.87 -5.14 -21.73
C GLU A 55 -6.11 -5.65 -20.29
N SER A 56 -7.21 -6.37 -20.09
CA SER A 56 -7.52 -7.04 -18.83
C SER A 56 -7.81 -8.50 -19.12
N ARG A 57 -6.78 -9.26 -19.53
CA ARG A 57 -6.85 -10.73 -19.62
C ARG A 57 -5.49 -11.40 -19.77
N SER A 58 -4.47 -11.06 -18.98
CA SER A 58 -3.36 -12.00 -18.76
C SER A 58 -2.49 -11.60 -17.58
N SER A 59 -2.79 -12.15 -16.41
CA SER A 59 -1.83 -12.45 -15.33
C SER A 59 -2.61 -13.21 -14.26
N ARG A 60 -3.10 -14.39 -14.65
CA ARG A 60 -3.36 -15.48 -13.71
C ARG A 60 -2.00 -15.97 -13.21
N GLU A 61 -2.04 -16.43 -11.96
CA GLU A 61 -1.10 -17.40 -11.37
C GLU A 61 0.32 -16.89 -11.14
N SER A 62 0.55 -16.42 -9.91
CA SER A 62 1.78 -16.75 -9.22
C SER A 62 1.48 -17.00 -7.75
N MET A 63 2.11 -18.04 -7.23
CA MET A 63 2.35 -18.32 -5.81
C MET A 63 1.35 -19.26 -5.10
N ALA A 64 1.49 -20.57 -5.35
CA ALA A 64 1.46 -21.59 -4.29
C ALA A 64 1.87 -22.97 -4.85
N GLU A 65 3.13 -23.14 -5.25
CA GLU A 65 3.81 -24.44 -5.26
C GLU A 65 5.19 -24.26 -4.64
N GLU A 66 5.51 -25.15 -3.68
CA GLU A 66 6.83 -25.61 -3.21
C GLU A 66 6.76 -25.92 -1.71
N LEU A 67 6.17 -27.08 -1.37
CA LEU A 67 6.48 -27.86 -0.17
C LEU A 67 6.20 -29.34 -0.46
N ASP A 68 7.14 -30.02 -1.11
CA ASP A 68 7.33 -31.47 -0.90
C ASP A 68 8.82 -31.79 -1.00
N GLY A 69 9.46 -31.90 0.16
CA GLY A 69 10.86 -32.29 0.30
C GLY A 69 11.00 -33.79 0.19
N ALA A 70 11.50 -34.25 -0.96
CA ALA A 70 12.01 -35.61 -1.13
C ALA A 70 13.44 -35.70 -0.56
N GLU A 71 13.60 -36.26 0.64
CA GLU A 71 14.87 -36.89 1.04
C GLU A 71 14.75 -38.41 0.93
N GLU A 72 15.33 -38.91 -0.15
CA GLU A 72 15.65 -40.31 -0.41
C GLU A 72 16.86 -40.71 0.44
N LEU A 73 16.63 -41.45 1.53
CA LEU A 73 17.70 -42.16 2.22
C LEU A 73 17.74 -43.61 1.75
N GLN A 74 18.71 -43.86 0.88
CA GLN A 74 19.29 -45.16 0.61
C GLN A 74 19.72 -45.80 1.95
N SER A 75 19.29 -47.04 2.19
CA SER A 75 19.81 -47.86 3.29
C SER A 75 19.88 -49.31 2.82
N GLU A 76 21.11 -49.80 2.83
CA GLU A 76 21.61 -51.13 2.52
C GLU A 76 20.74 -52.29 3.02
N SER A 77 20.62 -53.34 2.19
CA SER A 77 20.56 -54.76 2.60
C SER A 77 20.92 -55.66 1.43
#